data_AF-A0A1R2CU86-F1
#
_entry.id   AF-A0A1R2CU86-F1
#
_cell.length_a   1.000
_cell.length_b   1.000
_cell.length_c   1.000
_cell.angle_alpha   90.00
_cell.angle_beta   90.00
_cell.angle_gamma   90.00
#
_symmetry.space_group_name_H-M   'P 1'
#
loop_
_entity.id
_entity.type
_entity.pdbx_description
1 polymer ?
#
loop_
_entity_poly.entity_id
_entity_poly.type
_entity_poly.pdbx_seq_one_letter_code
_entity_poly.pdbx_strand_id
1 'polypeptide(L)'
;MNLKLEIMLLILGGVIKIVSVSVNLWYFLTQKFAKEYIMLLCGTFLIAPSAVLLLLTIALSLVDVFKGKFGKVHFKLGLGLMITIGGPIGIPMFVYAGILAYSETHTGDFYIIEAISRSTSLVEALFGSLPQIAIQFYNNVQLQSWETLQILSITISVVSLIYTGYKLCFAVDKIQQYEMASAKIKPESPVADLKTLTERRIEIDLQVHDVDEHQ
;
A
#
# COMPACT_ATOMS: atom_id res chain seq x y z
N MET A 1 17.22 6.52 5.54
CA MET A 1 15.78 6.80 5.32
C MET A 1 15.24 7.53 6.54
N ASN A 2 14.46 8.61 6.37
CA ASN A 2 14.00 9.41 7.50
C ASN A 2 12.67 8.86 8.06
N LEU A 3 12.75 7.96 9.03
CA LEU A 3 11.59 7.28 9.66
C LEU A 3 10.54 8.29 10.17
N LYS A 4 10.98 9.43 10.72
CA LYS A 4 10.08 10.48 11.21
C LYS A 4 9.21 11.07 10.10
N LEU A 5 9.79 11.28 8.92
CA LEU A 5 9.05 11.80 7.77
C LEU A 5 7.95 10.83 7.31
N GLU A 6 8.24 9.53 7.31
CA GLU A 6 7.28 8.49 6.90
C GLU A 6 6.12 8.36 7.87
N ILE A 7 6.41 8.39 9.18
CA ILE A 7 5.36 8.40 10.21
C ILE A 7 4.47 9.64 10.02
N MET A 8 5.06 10.80 9.78
CA MET A 8 4.32 12.04 9.52
C MET A 8 3.47 11.93 8.25
N LEU A 9 4.00 11.35 7.17
CA LEU A 9 3.25 11.13 5.93
C LEU A 9 2.10 10.14 6.12
N LEU A 10 2.27 9.07 6.89
CA LEU A 10 1.19 8.13 7.21
C LEU A 10 0.07 8.79 8.01
N ILE A 11 0.41 9.57 9.04
CA ILE A 11 -0.57 10.31 9.84
C ILE A 11 -1.32 11.32 8.98
N LEU A 12 -0.58 12.12 8.18
CA LEU A 12 -1.19 13.10 7.28
C LEU A 12 -2.13 12.44 6.27
N GLY A 13 -1.70 11.33 5.66
CA GLY A 13 -2.53 10.56 4.74
C GLY A 13 -3.81 10.02 5.41
N GLY A 14 -3.71 9.55 6.65
CA GLY A 14 -4.87 9.12 7.44
C GLY A 14 -5.86 10.25 7.67
N VAL A 15 -5.39 11.44 8.06
CA VAL A 15 -6.24 12.63 8.28
C VAL A 15 -6.92 13.07 6.99
N ILE A 16 -6.19 13.15 5.88
CA ILE A 16 -6.74 13.51 4.57
C ILE A 16 -7.88 12.57 4.17
N LYS A 17 -7.74 11.26 4.40
CA LYS A 17 -8.78 10.27 4.11
C LYS A 17 -10.01 10.43 4.98
N ILE A 18 -9.85 10.62 6.29
CA ILE A 18 -10.99 10.87 7.20
C ILE A 18 -11.77 12.08 6.72
N VAL A 19 -11.08 13.18 6.40
CA VAL A 19 -11.74 14.41 5.91
C VAL A 19 -12.43 14.17 4.57
N SER A 20 -11.77 13.51 3.62
CA SER A 20 -12.37 13.21 2.31
C SER A 20 -13.61 12.33 2.40
N VAL A 21 -13.55 11.23 3.17
CA VAL A 21 -14.72 10.35 3.38
C VAL A 21 -15.85 11.08 4.10
N SER A 22 -15.52 11.86 5.13
CA SER A 22 -16.53 12.61 5.90
C SER A 22 -17.28 13.61 5.03
N VAL A 23 -16.57 14.30 4.14
CA VAL A 23 -17.16 15.29 3.25
C VAL A 23 -17.98 14.63 2.13
N ASN A 24 -17.52 13.50 1.58
CA ASN A 24 -18.30 12.73 0.61
C ASN A 24 -19.57 12.12 1.24
N LEU A 25 -19.48 11.64 2.49
CA LEU A 25 -20.63 11.16 3.25
C LEU A 25 -21.61 12.31 3.53
N TRP A 26 -21.10 13.47 3.94
CA TRP A 26 -21.91 14.67 4.13
C TRP A 26 -22.64 15.08 2.85
N TYR A 27 -21.95 15.09 1.70
CA TYR A 27 -22.56 15.36 0.39
C TYR A 27 -23.71 14.38 0.12
N PHE A 28 -23.47 13.08 0.29
CA PHE A 28 -24.47 12.04 0.05
C PHE A 28 -25.72 12.19 0.94
N LEU A 29 -25.55 12.59 2.20
CA LEU A 29 -26.67 12.70 3.15
C LEU A 29 -27.48 13.99 3.02
N THR A 30 -26.86 15.07 2.56
CA THR A 30 -27.47 16.41 2.63
C THR A 30 -27.88 16.97 1.28
N GLN A 31 -27.27 16.52 0.18
CA GLN A 31 -27.51 17.09 -1.13
C GLN A 31 -28.75 16.52 -1.82
N LYS A 32 -29.41 17.40 -2.57
CA LYS A 32 -30.43 16.97 -3.53
C LYS A 32 -29.73 16.35 -4.72
N PHE A 33 -30.30 15.27 -5.25
CA PHE A 33 -29.82 14.62 -6.46
C PHE A 33 -30.78 14.90 -7.61
N ALA A 34 -30.25 15.28 -8.77
CA ALA A 34 -31.06 15.55 -9.96
C ALA A 34 -31.87 14.33 -10.40
N LYS A 35 -31.31 13.12 -10.20
CA LYS A 35 -31.91 11.84 -10.60
C LYS A 35 -31.54 10.75 -9.60
N GLU A 36 -32.42 9.78 -9.43
CA GLU A 36 -32.26 8.67 -8.48
C GLU A 36 -31.03 7.81 -8.75
N TYR A 37 -30.71 7.54 -10.02
CA TYR A 37 -29.52 6.75 -10.36
C TYR A 37 -28.20 7.45 -9.93
N ILE A 38 -28.16 8.78 -9.87
CA ILE A 38 -26.97 9.53 -9.44
C ILE A 38 -26.75 9.32 -7.95
N MET A 39 -27.83 9.33 -7.16
CA MET A 39 -27.79 9.00 -5.73
C MET A 39 -27.31 7.57 -5.52
N LEU A 40 -27.86 6.60 -6.25
CA LEU A 40 -27.43 5.19 -6.17
C LEU A 40 -25.94 5.02 -6.53
N LEU A 41 -25.46 5.68 -7.58
CA LEU A 41 -24.05 5.65 -7.95
C LEU A 41 -23.17 6.30 -6.86
N CYS A 42 -23.58 7.45 -6.32
CA CYS A 42 -22.85 8.14 -5.25
C CYS A 42 -22.71 7.25 -4.01
N GLY A 43 -23.78 6.57 -3.59
CA GLY A 43 -23.73 5.59 -2.49
C GLY A 43 -22.86 4.38 -2.81
N THR A 44 -22.96 3.85 -4.04
CA THR A 44 -22.17 2.69 -4.48
C THR A 44 -20.67 2.97 -4.45
N PHE A 45 -20.23 4.12 -4.96
CA PHE A 45 -18.82 4.50 -4.96
C PHE A 45 -18.31 4.94 -3.58
N LEU A 46 -19.19 5.19 -2.61
CA LEU A 46 -18.80 5.39 -1.21
C LEU A 46 -18.31 4.08 -0.59
N ILE A 47 -18.95 2.95 -0.93
CA ILE A 47 -18.62 1.61 -0.41
C ILE A 47 -17.70 0.79 -1.31
N ALA A 48 -17.56 1.18 -2.58
CA ALA A 48 -16.80 0.44 -3.59
C ALA A 48 -15.33 0.17 -3.18
N PRO A 49 -14.57 1.12 -2.59
CA PRO A 49 -13.20 0.84 -2.16
C PRO A 49 -13.11 -0.31 -1.16
N SER A 50 -14.01 -0.37 -0.18
CA SER A 50 -14.10 -1.49 0.77
C SER A 50 -14.45 -2.80 0.05
N ALA A 51 -15.44 -2.79 -0.84
CA ALA A 51 -15.84 -3.98 -1.58
C ALA A 51 -14.69 -4.55 -2.42
N VAL A 52 -13.92 -3.70 -3.10
CA VAL A 52 -12.75 -4.11 -3.90
C VAL A 52 -11.67 -4.74 -3.00
N LEU A 53 -11.37 -4.13 -1.85
CA LEU A 53 -10.38 -4.66 -0.90
C LEU A 53 -10.84 -6.01 -0.30
N LEU A 54 -12.13 -6.17 -0.06
CA LEU A 54 -12.70 -7.44 0.41
C LEU A 54 -12.51 -8.54 -0.64
N LEU A 55 -12.88 -8.26 -1.90
CA LEU A 55 -12.73 -9.21 -3.00
C LEU A 55 -11.27 -9.61 -3.20
N LEU A 56 -10.34 -8.65 -3.14
CA LEU A 56 -8.90 -8.92 -3.20
C LEU A 56 -8.45 -9.81 -2.03
N THR A 57 -8.91 -9.54 -0.81
CA THR A 57 -8.58 -10.33 0.38
C THR A 57 -9.07 -11.78 0.22
N ILE A 58 -10.30 -11.97 -0.25
CA ILE A 58 -10.88 -13.30 -0.49
C ILE A 58 -10.10 -14.03 -1.59
N ALA A 59 -9.83 -13.37 -2.71
CA ALA A 59 -9.10 -13.96 -3.83
C ALA A 59 -7.69 -14.41 -3.42
N LEU A 60 -6.94 -13.56 -2.70
CA LEU A 60 -5.60 -13.90 -2.22
C LEU A 60 -5.63 -15.05 -1.21
N SER A 61 -6.64 -15.09 -0.33
CA SER A 61 -6.80 -16.16 0.65
C SER A 61 -7.14 -17.49 -0.04
N LEU A 62 -7.98 -17.48 -1.08
CA LEU A 62 -8.29 -18.66 -1.88
C LEU A 62 -7.04 -19.19 -2.59
N VAL A 63 -6.21 -18.32 -3.17
CA VAL A 63 -4.95 -18.73 -3.83
C VAL A 63 -4.02 -19.46 -2.85
N ASP A 64 -3.93 -19.00 -1.60
CA ASP A 64 -3.10 -19.67 -0.59
C ASP A 64 -3.66 -21.04 -0.17
N VAL A 65 -4.99 -21.14 -0.06
CA VAL A 65 -5.69 -22.41 0.19
C VAL A 65 -5.41 -23.41 -0.94
N PHE A 66 -5.53 -23.00 -2.20
CA PHE A 66 -5.20 -23.86 -3.35
C PHE A 66 -3.72 -24.26 -3.42
N LYS A 67 -2.82 -23.44 -2.86
CA LYS A 67 -1.37 -23.73 -2.78
C LYS A 67 -0.98 -24.52 -1.52
N GLY A 68 -1.94 -24.93 -0.68
CA GLY A 68 -1.71 -25.70 0.54
C GLY A 68 -1.04 -24.91 1.68
N LYS A 69 -1.03 -23.57 1.62
CA LYS A 69 -0.36 -22.69 2.60
C LYS A 69 -1.32 -22.19 3.68
N PHE A 70 -1.89 -23.10 4.47
CA PHE A 70 -2.95 -22.81 5.43
C PHE A 70 -2.51 -21.99 6.65
N GLY A 71 -1.25 -22.15 7.10
CA GLY A 71 -0.79 -21.58 8.39
C GLY A 71 -0.85 -20.05 8.51
N LYS A 72 -0.95 -19.30 7.41
CA LYS A 72 -1.01 -17.83 7.41
C LYS A 72 -2.38 -17.26 7.00
N VAL A 73 -3.36 -18.10 6.68
CA VAL A 73 -4.65 -17.67 6.13
C VAL A 73 -5.47 -16.87 7.14
N HIS A 74 -5.53 -17.31 8.41
CA HIS A 74 -6.27 -16.60 9.46
C HIS A 74 -5.74 -15.18 9.70
N PHE A 75 -4.41 -15.03 9.75
CA PHE A 75 -3.78 -13.72 9.93
C PHE A 75 -4.03 -12.81 8.72
N LYS A 76 -3.95 -13.34 7.49
CA LYS A 76 -4.26 -12.60 6.27
C LYS A 76 -5.72 -12.15 6.21
N LEU A 77 -6.66 -13.00 6.61
CA LEU A 77 -8.08 -12.64 6.69
C LEU A 77 -8.32 -11.55 7.74
N GLY A 78 -7.72 -11.66 8.92
CA GLY A 78 -7.83 -10.63 9.96
C GLY A 78 -7.28 -9.27 9.50
N LEU A 79 -6.06 -9.26 8.95
CA LEU A 79 -5.44 -8.04 8.42
C LEU A 79 -6.21 -7.50 7.21
N GLY A 80 -6.66 -8.39 6.32
CA GLY A 80 -7.44 -8.02 5.14
C GLY A 80 -8.81 -7.43 5.49
N LEU A 81 -9.47 -7.93 6.55
CA LEU A 81 -10.70 -7.33 7.09
C LEU A 81 -10.42 -5.95 7.69
N MET A 82 -9.33 -5.78 8.45
CA MET A 82 -8.92 -4.47 8.96
C MET A 82 -8.70 -3.46 7.84
N ILE A 83 -8.05 -3.88 6.74
CA ILE A 83 -7.82 -3.04 5.56
C ILE A 83 -9.13 -2.79 4.80
N THR A 84 -10.01 -3.78 4.71
CA THR A 84 -11.32 -3.65 4.03
C THR A 84 -12.21 -2.61 4.70
N ILE A 85 -12.32 -2.67 6.03
CA ILE A 85 -13.21 -1.80 6.81
C ILE A 85 -12.53 -0.44 7.03
N GLY A 86 -11.28 -0.46 7.47
CA GLY A 86 -10.57 0.75 7.88
C GLY A 86 -9.80 1.45 6.77
N GLY A 87 -9.42 0.76 5.70
CA GLY A 87 -8.54 1.26 4.64
C GLY A 87 -9.08 2.50 3.92
N PRO A 88 -10.35 2.51 3.48
CA PRO A 88 -10.94 3.68 2.85
C PRO A 88 -11.04 4.88 3.80
N ILE A 89 -11.25 4.65 5.10
CA ILE A 89 -11.32 5.70 6.12
C ILE A 89 -9.92 6.18 6.53
N GLY A 90 -8.88 5.36 6.33
CA GLY A 90 -7.49 5.67 6.70
C GLY A 90 -7.04 5.09 8.04
N ILE A 91 -7.86 4.28 8.73
CA ILE A 91 -7.54 3.67 10.03
C ILE A 91 -6.21 2.89 9.99
N PRO A 92 -5.93 2.02 9.00
CA PRO A 92 -4.66 1.29 8.91
C PRO A 92 -3.43 2.22 8.89
N MET A 93 -3.55 3.45 8.36
CA MET A 93 -2.40 4.36 8.31
C MET A 93 -1.96 4.80 9.71
N PHE A 94 -2.91 5.01 10.62
CA PHE A 94 -2.60 5.32 12.02
C PHE A 94 -2.02 4.11 12.75
N VAL A 95 -2.56 2.92 12.50
CA VAL A 95 -2.03 1.66 13.06
C VAL A 95 -0.58 1.45 12.61
N TYR A 96 -0.31 1.61 11.32
CA TYR A 96 1.05 1.48 10.76
C TYR A 96 2.01 2.56 11.27
N ALA A 97 1.54 3.80 11.41
CA ALA A 97 2.32 4.88 12.03
C ALA A 97 2.68 4.55 13.49
N GLY A 98 1.74 4.00 14.25
CA GLY A 98 1.98 3.51 15.61
C GLY A 98 3.00 2.39 15.66
N ILE A 99 2.87 1.37 14.80
CA ILE A 99 3.84 0.26 14.72
C ILE A 99 5.26 0.79 14.44
N LEU A 100 5.40 1.71 13.47
CA LEU A 100 6.70 2.30 13.12
C LEU A 100 7.25 3.25 14.21
N ALA A 101 6.39 3.83 15.05
CA ALA A 101 6.80 4.70 16.14
C ALA A 101 7.27 3.91 17.38
N TYR A 102 6.67 2.74 17.64
CA TYR A 102 6.95 1.93 18.84
C TYR A 102 7.95 0.80 18.61
N SER A 103 8.07 0.29 17.39
CA SER A 103 9.00 -0.80 17.09
C SER A 103 10.29 -0.23 16.51
N GLU A 104 11.43 -0.69 17.03
CA GLU A 104 12.73 -0.63 16.35
C GLU A 104 12.67 -1.56 15.13
N THR A 105 11.85 -1.21 14.14
CA THR A 105 11.55 -2.09 13.01
C THR A 105 12.80 -2.33 12.18
N HIS A 106 13.01 -3.59 11.82
CA HIS A 106 13.98 -3.98 10.81
C HIS A 106 13.51 -3.43 9.46
N THR A 107 14.45 -3.07 8.58
CA THR A 107 14.19 -2.42 7.29
C THR A 107 13.14 -3.13 6.41
N GLY A 108 12.92 -4.44 6.59
CA GLY A 108 11.94 -5.24 5.85
C GLY A 108 10.46 -4.93 6.14
N ASP A 109 10.10 -4.67 7.40
CA ASP A 109 8.69 -4.46 7.79
C ASP A 109 8.13 -3.14 7.23
N PHE A 110 9.02 -2.16 7.07
CA PHE A 110 8.71 -0.88 6.46
C PHE A 110 8.20 -1.02 5.01
N TYR A 111 8.88 -1.81 4.17
CA TYR A 111 8.49 -1.97 2.77
C TYR A 111 7.10 -2.59 2.62
N ILE A 112 6.76 -3.53 3.50
CA ILE A 112 5.45 -4.19 3.49
C ILE A 112 4.35 -3.19 3.86
N ILE A 113 4.55 -2.42 4.94
CA ILE A 113 3.63 -1.36 5.36
C ILE A 113 3.45 -0.33 4.24
N GLU A 114 4.55 0.08 3.60
CA GLU A 114 4.52 1.07 2.53
C GLU A 114 3.76 0.56 1.30
N ALA A 115 4.01 -0.69 0.88
CA ALA A 115 3.30 -1.33 -0.23
C ALA A 115 1.79 -1.48 0.02
N ILE A 116 1.41 -1.88 1.24
CA ILE A 116 0.01 -2.00 1.64
C ILE A 116 -0.66 -0.62 1.69
N SER A 117 0.02 0.39 2.23
CA SER A 117 -0.47 1.77 2.27
C SER A 117 -0.74 2.31 0.86
N ARG A 118 0.19 2.09 -0.08
CA ARG A 118 0.07 2.54 -1.48
C ARG A 118 -1.06 1.86 -2.22
N SER A 119 -1.16 0.53 -2.14
CA SER A 119 -2.22 -0.23 -2.80
C SER A 119 -3.61 0.18 -2.29
N THR A 120 -3.75 0.38 -0.99
CA THR A 120 -5.01 0.85 -0.39
C THR A 120 -5.37 2.27 -0.87
N SER A 121 -4.40 3.19 -0.95
CA SER A 121 -4.62 4.53 -1.49
C SER A 121 -4.97 4.54 -2.98
N LEU A 122 -4.36 3.66 -3.78
CA LEU A 122 -4.69 3.55 -5.20
C LEU A 122 -6.12 3.06 -5.41
N VAL A 123 -6.56 2.03 -4.67
CA VAL A 123 -7.93 1.52 -4.74
C VAL A 123 -8.93 2.61 -4.36
N GLU A 124 -8.67 3.37 -3.30
CA GLU A 124 -9.53 4.49 -2.90
C GLU A 124 -9.57 5.59 -3.97
N ALA A 125 -8.44 5.97 -4.57
CA ALA A 125 -8.42 7.00 -5.60
C ALA A 125 -9.24 6.59 -6.84
N LEU A 126 -9.11 5.33 -7.28
CA LEU A 126 -9.77 4.82 -8.49
C LEU A 126 -11.25 4.52 -8.28
N PHE A 127 -11.62 3.94 -7.14
CA PHE A 127 -12.98 3.45 -6.89
C PHE A 127 -13.77 4.33 -5.91
N GLY A 128 -13.15 5.34 -5.31
CA GLY A 128 -13.78 6.31 -4.42
C GLY A 128 -13.65 7.73 -4.97
N SER A 129 -12.47 8.33 -4.89
CA SER A 129 -12.27 9.76 -5.15
C SER A 129 -12.64 10.17 -6.58
N LEU A 130 -12.14 9.46 -7.61
CA LEU A 130 -12.43 9.79 -9.01
C LEU A 130 -13.92 9.71 -9.35
N PRO A 131 -14.62 8.60 -9.07
CA PRO A 131 -16.07 8.52 -9.30
C PRO A 131 -16.85 9.58 -8.52
N GLN A 132 -16.50 9.83 -7.25
CA GLN A 132 -17.17 10.84 -6.44
C GLN A 132 -17.03 12.25 -7.04
N ILE A 133 -15.83 12.63 -7.49
CA ILE A 133 -15.61 13.91 -8.18
C ILE A 133 -16.50 14.01 -9.42
N ALA A 134 -16.51 12.98 -10.27
CA ALA A 134 -17.27 12.98 -11.51
C ALA A 134 -18.79 13.09 -11.27
N ILE A 135 -19.30 12.33 -10.28
CA ILE A 135 -20.71 12.31 -9.92
C ILE A 135 -21.16 13.63 -9.31
N GLN A 136 -20.39 14.18 -8.35
CA GLN A 136 -20.70 15.45 -7.71
C GLN A 136 -20.67 16.60 -8.72
N PHE A 137 -19.67 16.62 -9.61
CA PHE A 137 -19.60 17.60 -10.69
C PHE A 137 -20.81 17.51 -11.61
N TYR A 138 -21.16 16.31 -12.08
CA TYR A 138 -22.32 16.10 -12.94
C TYR A 138 -23.63 16.51 -12.25
N ASN A 139 -23.82 16.15 -10.99
CA ASN A 139 -25.02 16.51 -10.23
C ASN A 139 -25.17 18.03 -10.08
N ASN A 140 -24.09 18.73 -9.75
CA ASN A 140 -24.10 20.19 -9.61
C ASN A 140 -24.40 20.90 -10.95
N VAL A 141 -23.87 20.39 -12.08
CA VAL A 141 -24.19 20.90 -13.42
C VAL A 141 -25.68 20.73 -13.73
N GLN A 142 -26.26 19.57 -13.42
CA GLN A 142 -27.68 19.28 -13.70
C GLN A 142 -28.63 20.13 -12.84
N LEU A 143 -28.29 20.35 -11.57
CA LEU A 143 -29.10 21.16 -10.66
C LEU A 143 -28.88 22.67 -10.83
N GLN A 144 -27.86 23.07 -11.61
CA GLN A 144 -27.37 24.46 -11.70
C GLN A 144 -27.06 25.09 -10.33
N SER A 145 -26.82 24.24 -9.32
CA SER A 145 -26.46 24.65 -7.96
C SER A 145 -24.96 24.48 -7.78
N TRP A 146 -24.26 25.59 -7.54
CA TRP A 146 -22.83 25.62 -7.24
C TRP A 146 -22.62 26.21 -5.85
N GLU A 147 -23.23 25.57 -4.85
CA GLU A 147 -23.10 26.03 -3.47
C GLU A 147 -21.67 25.82 -2.97
N THR A 148 -21.18 26.75 -2.15
CA THR A 148 -19.79 26.76 -1.65
C THR A 148 -19.39 25.44 -1.00
N LEU A 149 -20.30 24.79 -0.28
CA LEU A 149 -20.04 23.52 0.40
C LEU A 149 -19.92 22.33 -0.57
N GLN A 150 -20.62 22.35 -1.70
CA GLN A 150 -20.48 21.32 -2.74
C GLN A 150 -19.13 21.46 -3.46
N ILE A 151 -18.70 22.70 -3.73
CA ILE A 151 -17.39 22.99 -4.31
C ILE A 151 -16.28 22.55 -3.36
N LEU A 152 -16.45 22.78 -2.06
CA LEU A 152 -15.50 22.32 -1.03
C LEU A 152 -15.35 20.80 -1.05
N SER A 153 -16.45 20.05 -1.24
CA SER A 153 -16.43 18.58 -1.34
C SER A 153 -15.61 18.06 -2.51
N ILE A 154 -15.83 18.65 -3.69
CA ILE A 154 -15.05 18.34 -4.88
C ILE A 154 -13.58 18.69 -4.66
N THR A 155 -13.30 19.87 -4.10
CA THR A 155 -11.94 20.36 -3.85
C THR A 155 -11.16 19.43 -2.92
N ILE A 156 -11.75 19.01 -1.81
CA ILE A 156 -11.13 18.09 -0.85
C ILE A 156 -10.83 16.74 -1.50
N SER A 157 -11.76 16.22 -2.31
CA SER A 157 -11.55 14.96 -3.04
C SER A 157 -10.41 15.07 -4.07
N VAL A 158 -10.30 16.21 -4.78
CA VAL A 158 -9.18 16.49 -5.70
C VAL A 158 -7.85 16.58 -4.94
N VAL A 159 -7.81 17.26 -3.80
CA VAL A 159 -6.60 17.34 -2.96
C VAL A 159 -6.17 15.96 -2.46
N SER A 160 -7.12 15.11 -2.04
CA SER A 160 -6.82 13.72 -1.66
C SER A 160 -6.20 12.92 -2.81
N LEU A 161 -6.70 13.14 -4.03
CA LEU A 161 -6.19 12.48 -5.23
C LEU A 161 -4.79 12.98 -5.61
N ILE A 162 -4.53 14.29 -5.55
CA ILE A 162 -3.20 14.87 -5.77
C ILE A 162 -2.20 14.33 -4.75
N TYR A 163 -2.58 14.27 -3.47
CA TYR A 163 -1.75 13.70 -2.41
C TYR A 163 -1.42 12.23 -2.69
N THR A 164 -2.40 11.44 -3.11
CA THR A 164 -2.19 10.03 -3.49
C THR A 164 -1.25 9.91 -4.68
N GLY A 165 -1.42 10.75 -5.71
CA GLY A 165 -0.53 10.82 -6.86
C GLY A 165 0.91 11.18 -6.48
N TYR A 166 1.09 12.20 -5.65
CA TYR A 166 2.41 12.58 -5.12
C TYR A 166 3.09 11.41 -4.39
N LYS A 167 2.35 10.70 -3.51
CA LYS A 167 2.89 9.55 -2.77
C LYS A 167 3.26 8.39 -3.69
N LEU A 168 2.52 8.18 -4.78
CA LEU A 168 2.82 7.18 -5.80
C LEU A 168 4.06 7.55 -6.66
N CYS A 169 4.22 8.81 -7.03
CA CYS A 169 5.42 9.25 -7.75
C CYS A 169 6.68 9.12 -6.89
N PHE A 170 6.63 9.62 -5.65
CA PHE A 170 7.72 9.49 -4.68
C PHE A 170 8.12 8.02 -4.43
N ALA A 171 7.12 7.14 -4.47
CA ALA A 171 7.30 5.70 -4.35
C ALA A 171 8.04 5.07 -5.54
N VAL A 172 7.69 5.47 -6.77
CA VAL A 172 8.35 4.99 -7.99
C VAL A 172 9.80 5.48 -8.02
N ASP A 173 10.04 6.74 -7.69
CA ASP A 173 11.39 7.32 -7.62
C ASP A 173 12.27 6.54 -6.64
N LYS A 174 11.73 6.16 -5.48
CA LYS A 174 12.45 5.31 -4.50
C LYS A 174 12.79 3.94 -5.08
N ILE A 175 11.84 3.26 -5.73
CA ILE A 175 12.08 1.93 -6.31
C ILE A 175 13.20 2.02 -7.35
N GLN A 176 13.17 3.02 -8.22
CA GLN A 176 14.23 3.27 -9.19
C GLN A 176 15.58 3.52 -8.52
N GLN A 177 15.62 4.28 -7.42
CA GLN A 177 16.86 4.49 -6.67
C GLN A 177 17.41 3.18 -6.08
N TYR A 178 16.55 2.28 -5.58
CA TYR A 178 16.97 0.95 -5.10
C TYR A 178 17.45 0.04 -6.23
N GLU A 179 16.78 0.05 -7.38
CA GLU A 179 17.20 -0.70 -8.57
C GLU A 179 18.54 -0.20 -9.10
N MET A 180 18.74 1.13 -9.16
CA MET A 180 20.02 1.72 -9.58
C MET A 180 21.15 1.45 -8.56
N ALA A 181 20.85 1.45 -7.26
CA ALA A 181 21.82 1.12 -6.21
C ALA A 181 22.20 -0.37 -6.23
N SER A 182 21.24 -1.27 -6.41
CA SER A 182 21.51 -2.71 -6.56
C SER A 182 22.19 -3.06 -7.87
N ALA A 183 21.90 -2.34 -8.97
CA ALA A 183 22.61 -2.48 -10.24
C ALA A 183 24.08 -1.98 -10.17
N LYS A 184 24.37 -0.98 -9.32
CA LYS A 184 25.75 -0.54 -9.02
C LYS A 184 26.50 -1.55 -8.14
N ILE A 185 25.79 -2.36 -7.37
CA ILE A 185 26.32 -3.54 -6.66
C ILE A 185 26.21 -4.75 -7.61
N LYS A 186 26.71 -4.63 -8.84
CA LYS A 186 27.12 -5.81 -9.59
C LYS A 186 28.42 -6.28 -8.92
N PRO A 187 28.57 -7.56 -8.56
CA PRO A 187 29.82 -8.04 -7.99
C PRO A 187 30.91 -7.76 -9.01
N GLU A 188 31.99 -7.10 -8.58
CA GLU A 188 33.30 -7.44 -9.15
C GLU A 188 33.36 -8.96 -9.08
N SER A 189 33.35 -9.58 -10.26
CA SER A 189 33.57 -10.99 -10.42
C SER A 189 34.72 -11.39 -9.52
N PRO A 190 34.57 -12.28 -8.52
CA PRO A 190 35.72 -13.04 -8.13
C PRO A 190 35.96 -13.93 -9.35
N VAL A 191 36.88 -13.51 -10.22
CA VAL A 191 37.66 -14.51 -10.95
C VAL A 191 38.41 -15.26 -9.87
N ALA A 192 37.72 -16.19 -9.22
CA ALA A 192 38.35 -17.24 -8.46
C ALA A 192 39.07 -18.05 -9.54
N ASP A 193 40.34 -17.73 -9.74
CA ASP A 193 41.24 -18.47 -10.58
C ASP A 193 41.14 -19.93 -10.15
N LEU A 194 40.66 -20.78 -11.05
CA LEU A 194 40.33 -22.19 -10.81
C LEU A 194 41.54 -22.95 -10.21
N LYS A 195 42.76 -22.42 -10.38
CA LYS A 195 43.99 -22.87 -9.71
C LYS A 195 43.93 -22.79 -8.18
N THR A 196 43.43 -21.69 -7.60
CA THR A 196 43.43 -21.47 -6.14
C THR A 196 42.42 -22.34 -5.39
N LEU A 197 41.31 -22.73 -6.04
CA LEU A 197 40.34 -23.68 -5.49
C LEU A 197 40.83 -25.13 -5.58
N THR A 198 41.69 -25.45 -6.56
CA THR A 198 42.26 -26.79 -6.72
C THR A 198 43.39 -27.02 -5.71
N GLU A 199 44.23 -26.02 -5.47
CA GLU A 199 45.32 -26.10 -4.46
C GLU A 199 44.79 -26.23 -3.03
N ARG A 200 43.74 -25.48 -2.65
CA ARG A 200 43.10 -25.65 -1.32
C ARG A 200 42.42 -27.00 -1.13
N ARG A 201 41.96 -27.65 -2.19
CA ARG A 201 41.31 -28.97 -2.07
C ARG A 201 42.35 -30.07 -1.86
N ILE A 202 43.51 -29.96 -2.50
CA ILE A 202 44.64 -30.89 -2.32
C ILE A 202 45.24 -30.76 -0.91
N GLU A 203 45.35 -29.55 -0.37
CA GLU A 203 45.92 -29.31 0.96
C GLU A 203 45.03 -29.87 2.10
N ILE A 204 43.71 -29.85 1.92
CA ILE A 204 42.76 -30.41 2.90
C ILE A 204 42.74 -31.95 2.84
N ASP A 205 42.81 -32.55 1.64
CA ASP A 205 42.85 -34.02 1.52
C ASP A 205 44.18 -34.63 2.03
N LEU A 206 45.30 -33.90 1.95
CA LEU A 206 46.57 -34.34 2.55
C LEU A 206 46.56 -34.27 4.09
N GLN A 207 45.96 -33.23 4.69
CA GLN A 207 45.89 -33.13 6.15
C GLN A 207 44.95 -34.13 6.81
N VAL A 208 43.96 -34.65 6.08
CA VAL A 208 43.04 -35.67 6.62
C VAL A 208 43.66 -37.07 6.58
N HIS A 209 44.65 -37.32 5.70
CA HIS A 209 45.25 -38.65 5.60
C HIS A 209 46.41 -38.91 6.59
N ASP A 210 47.05 -37.87 7.15
CA ASP A 210 48.15 -38.01 8.11
C ASP A 210 47.70 -38.12 9.58
N VAL A 211 46.41 -38.06 9.89
CA VAL A 211 45.90 -38.09 11.29
C VAL A 211 45.43 -39.49 11.73
N ASP A 212 45.33 -40.47 10.81
CA ASP A 212 44.77 -41.81 11.10
C ASP A 212 45.80 -42.96 11.20
N GLU A 213 47.12 -42.72 11.19
CA GLU A 213 48.13 -43.80 11.22
C GLU A 213 48.91 -44.00 12.54
N HIS A 214 48.57 -43.31 13.63
CA HIS A 214 49.20 -43.55 14.94
C HIS A 214 48.19 -43.64 16.10
N GLN A 215 47.52 -44.79 16.21
CA GLN A 215 47.10 -45.40 17.48
C GLN A 215 47.24 -46.92 17.42
#